data_AF-A0A7Y6Z8U1-F1
#
_entry.id   AF-A0A7Y6Z8U1-F1
#
_cell.length_a   1.000
_cell.length_b   1.000
_cell.length_c   1.000
_cell.angle_alpha   90.00
_cell.angle_beta   90.00
_cell.angle_gamma   90.00
#
_symmetry.space_group_name_H-M   'P 1'
#
loop_
_entity.id
_entity.type
_entity.pdbx_description
1 polymer ?
#
loop_
_entity_poly.entity_id
_entity_poly.type
_entity_poly.pdbx_seq_one_letter_code
_entity_poly.pdbx_strand_id
1 'polypeptide(L)'
;MIQSIEILKLIGIIASASTLITGATVYLGKKLFEQYLNKDFEKFKIQLEQQNENSKLKLEKQLESYRADLNLLNSQQSQLYTKKAEVIEQLYQLMVELHMAMLELTRTFKNVSGMTEDEIKNQRDEEIRSAAQAHNKFFQFYRTKKIYLDKKACELIDKIKQQTSDAFTEATFRERFQTSPDKYTFNLAKEAREKVEKDINALLETLEDEFRLIIGNK
;
A
#
# COMPACT_ATOMS: atom_id res chain seq x y z
N MET A 1 96.99 -26.13 54.53
CA MET A 1 95.57 -26.43 54.86
C MET A 1 94.73 -25.18 55.07
N ILE A 2 95.26 -24.08 55.62
CA ILE A 2 94.51 -22.83 55.89
C ILE A 2 94.20 -22.01 54.61
N GLN A 3 95.15 -21.86 53.67
CA GLN A 3 94.93 -21.12 52.41
C GLN A 3 93.85 -21.73 51.49
N SER A 4 93.70 -23.06 51.51
CA SER A 4 92.70 -23.77 50.69
C SER A 4 91.26 -23.49 51.17
N ILE A 5 91.07 -23.17 52.45
CA ILE A 5 89.78 -22.86 53.06
C ILE A 5 89.32 -21.44 52.70
N GLU A 6 90.25 -20.48 52.58
CA GLU A 6 89.93 -19.10 52.18
C GLU A 6 89.52 -19.01 50.70
N ILE A 7 90.19 -19.73 49.81
CA ILE A 7 89.84 -19.77 48.38
C ILE A 7 88.45 -20.42 48.19
N LEU A 8 88.12 -21.47 48.95
CA LEU A 8 86.81 -22.11 48.91
C LEU A 8 85.68 -21.17 49.39
N LYS A 9 85.94 -20.37 50.43
CA LYS A 9 85.01 -19.34 50.92
C LYS A 9 84.82 -18.22 49.90
N LEU A 10 85.89 -17.76 49.24
CA LEU A 10 85.81 -16.72 48.21
C LEU A 10 85.00 -17.19 46.99
N ILE A 11 85.23 -18.41 46.52
CA ILE A 11 84.46 -19.02 45.42
C ILE A 11 82.98 -19.23 45.83
N GLY A 12 82.73 -19.65 47.07
CA GLY A 12 81.36 -19.77 47.61
C GLY A 12 80.61 -18.43 47.73
N ILE A 13 81.32 -17.34 48.04
CA ILE A 13 80.76 -15.98 48.11
C ILE A 13 80.49 -15.45 46.70
N ILE A 14 81.37 -15.69 45.73
CA ILE A 14 81.17 -15.29 44.32
C ILE A 14 80.05 -16.11 43.67
N ALA A 15 79.95 -17.41 43.97
CA ALA A 15 78.89 -18.29 43.49
C ALA A 15 77.52 -17.94 44.10
N SER A 16 77.46 -17.54 45.37
CA SER A 16 76.22 -17.10 46.03
C SER A 16 75.79 -15.68 45.61
N ALA A 17 76.75 -14.77 45.39
CA ALA A 17 76.45 -13.44 44.86
C ALA A 17 75.92 -13.49 43.42
N SER A 18 76.49 -14.34 42.56
CA SER A 18 76.05 -14.49 41.15
C SER A 18 74.66 -15.13 41.02
N THR A 19 74.29 -16.08 41.88
CA THR A 19 72.94 -16.67 41.95
C THR A 19 71.88 -15.70 42.46
N LEU A 20 72.21 -14.83 43.43
CA LEU A 20 71.30 -13.78 43.89
C LEU A 20 71.03 -12.74 42.80
N ILE A 21 72.06 -12.33 42.05
CA ILE A 21 71.91 -11.38 40.94
C ILE A 21 71.07 -11.98 39.82
N THR A 22 71.32 -13.23 39.42
CA THR A 22 70.50 -13.89 38.38
C THR A 22 69.06 -14.08 38.83
N GLY A 23 68.82 -14.47 40.09
CA GLY A 23 67.47 -14.59 40.66
C GLY A 23 66.70 -13.26 40.66
N ALA A 24 67.35 -12.17 41.08
CA ALA A 24 66.75 -10.84 41.06
C ALA A 24 66.44 -10.36 39.63
N THR A 25 67.33 -10.64 38.67
CA THR A 25 67.14 -10.25 37.26
C THR A 25 66.01 -11.03 36.60
N VAL A 26 65.91 -12.34 36.86
CA VAL A 26 64.80 -13.20 36.38
C VAL A 26 63.48 -12.78 37.01
N TYR A 27 63.46 -12.46 38.31
CA TYR A 27 62.26 -12.00 38.99
C TYR A 27 61.77 -10.65 38.46
N LEU A 28 62.67 -9.68 38.26
CA LEU A 28 62.34 -8.38 37.67
C LEU A 28 61.87 -8.52 36.22
N GLY A 29 62.55 -9.33 35.41
CA GLY A 29 62.15 -9.61 34.04
C GLY A 29 60.77 -10.25 33.96
N LYS A 30 60.50 -11.26 34.80
CA LYS A 30 59.19 -11.90 34.91
C LYS A 30 58.11 -10.90 35.33
N LYS A 31 58.37 -10.06 36.34
CA LYS A 31 57.41 -9.07 36.84
C LYS A 31 57.08 -7.99 35.81
N LEU A 32 58.09 -7.51 35.07
CA LEU A 32 57.89 -6.56 33.97
C LEU A 32 57.09 -7.18 32.82
N PHE A 33 57.38 -8.44 32.48
CA PHE A 33 56.67 -9.17 31.45
C PHE A 33 55.21 -9.44 31.82
N GLU A 34 54.95 -9.87 33.07
CA GLU A 34 53.59 -10.04 33.61
C GLU A 34 52.81 -8.71 33.62
N GLN A 35 53.45 -7.61 34.02
CA GLN A 35 52.82 -6.29 34.02
C GLN A 35 52.49 -5.81 32.60
N TYR A 36 53.37 -6.06 31.64
CA TYR A 36 53.14 -5.73 30.22
C TYR A 36 52.00 -6.56 29.64
N LEU A 37 52.00 -7.88 29.85
CA LEU A 37 50.94 -8.77 29.39
C LEU A 37 49.58 -8.42 30.01
N ASN A 38 49.53 -8.14 31.31
CA ASN A 38 48.29 -7.73 31.97
C ASN A 38 47.74 -6.44 31.38
N LYS A 39 48.60 -5.47 31.08
CA LYS A 39 48.20 -4.19 30.47
C LYS A 39 47.67 -4.37 29.05
N ASP A 40 48.30 -5.23 28.25
CA ASP A 40 47.82 -5.53 26.89
C ASP A 40 46.51 -6.34 26.93
N PHE A 41 46.38 -7.31 27.83
CA PHE A 41 45.12 -8.04 28.05
C PHE A 41 43.98 -7.10 28.46
N GLU A 42 44.25 -6.18 29.38
CA GLU A 42 43.26 -5.19 29.83
C GLU A 42 42.85 -4.26 28.68
N LYS A 43 43.80 -3.81 27.87
CA LYS A 43 43.51 -3.05 26.64
C LYS A 43 42.66 -3.84 25.65
N PHE A 44 43.01 -5.09 25.37
CA PHE A 44 42.24 -5.94 24.47
C PHE A 44 40.82 -6.15 24.99
N LYS A 45 40.66 -6.39 26.30
CA LYS A 45 39.35 -6.52 26.93
C LYS A 45 38.50 -5.26 26.76
N ILE A 46 39.08 -4.09 27.05
CA ILE A 46 38.41 -2.79 26.88
C ILE A 46 38.03 -2.56 25.40
N GLN A 47 38.93 -2.87 24.47
CA GLN A 47 38.65 -2.74 23.03
C GLN A 47 37.52 -3.68 22.59
N LEU A 48 37.50 -4.92 23.08
CA LEU A 48 36.46 -5.89 22.76
C LEU A 48 35.10 -5.45 23.31
N GLU A 49 35.07 -4.96 24.56
CA GLU A 49 33.87 -4.39 25.19
C GLU A 49 33.36 -3.18 24.40
N GLN A 50 34.24 -2.24 24.04
CA GLN A 50 33.88 -1.08 23.21
C GLN A 50 33.39 -1.48 21.82
N GLN A 51 34.03 -2.44 21.16
CA GLN A 51 33.57 -2.93 19.85
C GLN A 51 32.22 -3.63 19.94
N ASN A 52 31.98 -4.39 21.02
CA ASN A 52 30.70 -5.05 21.28
C ASN A 52 29.60 -4.02 21.55
N GLU A 53 29.84 -3.03 22.41
CA GLU A 53 28.90 -1.93 22.67
C GLU A 53 28.60 -1.13 21.40
N ASN A 54 29.63 -0.74 20.64
CA ASN A 54 29.45 -0.03 19.37
C ASN A 54 28.66 -0.85 18.35
N SER A 55 28.89 -2.17 18.29
CA SER A 55 28.14 -3.08 17.40
C SER A 55 26.68 -3.20 17.83
N LYS A 56 26.41 -3.31 19.14
CA LYS A 56 25.05 -3.31 19.69
C LYS A 56 24.31 -2.00 19.38
N LEU A 57 24.94 -0.86 19.67
CA LEU A 57 24.38 0.46 19.36
C LEU A 57 24.08 0.62 17.87
N LYS A 58 24.97 0.14 17.01
CA LYS A 58 24.76 0.18 15.55
C LYS A 58 23.57 -0.69 15.13
N LEU A 59 23.43 -1.89 15.70
CA LEU A 59 22.30 -2.79 15.43
C LEU A 59 20.98 -2.20 15.95
N GLU A 60 20.97 -1.63 17.16
CA GLU A 60 19.79 -0.97 17.73
C GLU A 60 19.36 0.21 16.86
N LYS A 61 20.30 1.05 16.45
CA LYS A 61 20.02 2.17 15.54
C LYS A 61 19.46 1.70 14.19
N GLN A 62 19.99 0.62 13.63
CA GLN A 62 19.47 0.04 12.39
C GLN A 62 18.05 -0.51 12.58
N LEU A 63 17.80 -1.25 13.67
CA LEU A 63 16.47 -1.76 13.99
C LEU A 63 15.44 -0.66 14.18
N GLU A 64 15.81 0.42 14.87
CA GLU A 64 14.95 1.58 15.07
C GLU A 64 14.64 2.26 13.74
N SER A 65 15.65 2.47 12.88
CA SER A 65 15.45 3.00 11.52
C SER A 65 14.49 2.14 10.71
N TYR A 66 14.69 0.82 10.68
CA TYR A 66 13.80 -0.09 9.96
C TYR A 66 12.37 -0.07 10.50
N ARG A 67 12.19 0.02 11.82
CA ARG A 67 10.85 0.15 12.42
C ARG A 67 10.19 1.47 12.03
N ALA A 68 10.94 2.58 12.03
CA ALA A 68 10.42 3.86 11.60
C ALA A 68 10.00 3.83 10.12
N ASP A 69 10.84 3.26 9.25
CA ASP A 69 10.55 3.12 7.82
C ASP A 69 9.31 2.24 7.57
N LEU A 70 9.21 1.10 8.27
CA LEU A 70 8.04 0.22 8.18
C LEU A 70 6.76 0.92 8.66
N ASN A 71 6.83 1.66 9.77
CA ASN A 71 5.69 2.42 10.27
C ASN A 71 5.25 3.51 9.29
N LEU A 72 6.22 4.19 8.65
CA LEU A 72 5.94 5.20 7.63
C LEU A 72 5.27 4.58 6.41
N LEU A 73 5.83 3.49 5.88
CA LEU A 73 5.27 2.76 4.73
C LEU A 73 3.86 2.24 5.05
N ASN A 74 3.66 1.63 6.22
CA ASN A 74 2.36 1.13 6.64
C ASN A 74 1.34 2.25 6.77
N SER A 75 1.73 3.40 7.32
CA SER A 75 0.87 4.58 7.44
C SER A 75 0.46 5.12 6.06
N GLN A 76 1.42 5.28 5.14
CA GLN A 76 1.15 5.71 3.76
C GLN A 76 0.23 4.73 3.01
N GLN A 77 0.49 3.43 3.16
CA GLN A 77 -0.31 2.38 2.54
C GLN A 77 -1.72 2.33 3.11
N SER A 78 -1.87 2.48 4.43
CA SER A 78 -3.18 2.58 5.09
C SER A 78 -3.97 3.78 4.54
N GLN A 79 -3.35 4.96 4.45
CA GLN A 79 -4.00 6.15 3.89
C GLN A 79 -4.43 5.94 2.44
N LEU A 80 -3.58 5.31 1.63
CA LEU A 80 -3.91 4.99 0.24
C LEU A 80 -5.11 4.04 0.17
N TYR A 81 -5.14 2.97 0.96
CA TYR A 81 -6.26 2.03 0.96
C TYR A 81 -7.56 2.68 1.43
N THR A 82 -7.52 3.49 2.47
CA THR A 82 -8.68 4.29 2.90
C THR A 82 -9.19 5.15 1.75
N LYS A 83 -8.28 5.86 1.06
CA LYS A 83 -8.67 6.70 -0.09
C LYS A 83 -9.27 5.90 -1.24
N LYS A 84 -8.71 4.73 -1.55
CA LYS A 84 -9.24 3.83 -2.59
C LYS A 84 -10.63 3.31 -2.22
N ALA A 85 -10.82 2.88 -0.98
CA ALA A 85 -12.12 2.42 -0.47
C ALA A 85 -13.20 3.50 -0.61
N GLU A 86 -12.91 4.74 -0.16
CA GLU A 86 -13.83 5.88 -0.31
C GLU A 86 -14.20 6.16 -1.78
N VAL A 87 -13.22 6.08 -2.68
CA VAL A 87 -13.45 6.30 -4.12
C VAL A 87 -14.34 5.21 -4.69
N ILE A 88 -14.08 3.95 -4.36
CA ILE A 88 -14.87 2.81 -4.86
C ILE A 88 -16.29 2.86 -4.32
N GLU A 89 -16.47 3.16 -3.03
CA GLU A 89 -17.79 3.32 -2.41
C GLU A 89 -18.61 4.40 -3.12
N GLN A 90 -18.05 5.60 -3.31
CA GLN A 90 -18.74 6.69 -3.98
C GLN A 90 -19.02 6.36 -5.45
N LEU A 91 -18.07 5.72 -6.14
CA LEU A 91 -18.26 5.31 -7.53
C LEU A 91 -19.40 4.29 -7.65
N TYR A 92 -19.49 3.33 -6.74
CA TYR A 92 -20.55 2.35 -6.68
C TYR A 92 -21.92 3.02 -6.48
N GLN A 93 -22.04 3.95 -5.54
CA GLN A 93 -23.27 4.71 -5.31
C GLN A 93 -23.72 5.46 -6.58
N LEU A 94 -22.80 6.20 -7.21
CA LEU A 94 -23.09 6.93 -8.45
C LEU A 94 -23.45 6.01 -9.61
N MET A 95 -22.87 4.82 -9.64
CA MET A 95 -23.16 3.82 -10.64
C MET A 95 -24.57 3.24 -10.50
N VAL A 96 -24.99 2.96 -9.26
CA VAL A 96 -26.37 2.54 -8.96
C VAL A 96 -27.36 3.65 -9.33
N GLU A 97 -27.07 4.91 -9.01
CA GLU A 97 -27.88 6.06 -9.43
C GLU A 97 -28.03 6.12 -10.95
N LEU A 98 -26.91 5.99 -11.69
CA LEU A 98 -26.92 5.95 -13.16
C LEU A 98 -27.74 4.78 -13.69
N HIS A 99 -27.58 3.59 -13.11
CA HIS A 99 -28.31 2.40 -13.53
C HIS A 99 -29.83 2.60 -13.39
N MET A 100 -30.27 3.06 -12.22
CA MET A 100 -31.69 3.29 -11.95
C MET A 100 -32.28 4.36 -12.88
N ALA A 101 -31.56 5.46 -13.11
CA ALA A 101 -32.02 6.51 -14.02
C ALA A 101 -32.11 6.02 -15.47
N MET A 102 -31.13 5.23 -15.93
CA MET A 102 -31.15 4.64 -17.27
C MET A 102 -32.27 3.60 -17.44
N LEU A 103 -32.56 2.80 -16.41
CA LEU A 103 -33.68 1.86 -16.44
C LEU A 103 -35.02 2.58 -16.59
N GLU A 104 -35.24 3.68 -15.86
CA GLU A 104 -36.49 4.44 -15.96
C GLU A 104 -36.61 5.15 -17.32
N LEU A 105 -35.50 5.68 -17.85
CA LEU A 105 -35.46 6.29 -19.19
C LEU A 105 -35.77 5.27 -20.31
N THR A 106 -35.26 4.04 -20.19
CA THR A 106 -35.39 2.98 -21.22
C THR A 106 -36.57 2.04 -20.99
N ARG A 107 -37.43 2.34 -20.00
CA ARG A 107 -38.57 1.51 -19.65
C ARG A 107 -39.59 1.46 -20.79
N THR A 108 -39.87 0.25 -21.26
CA THR A 108 -40.74 -0.02 -22.42
C THR A 108 -42.23 0.16 -22.14
N PHE A 109 -42.67 -0.07 -20.90
CA PHE A 109 -44.06 0.03 -20.49
C PHE A 109 -44.21 0.99 -19.31
N LYS A 110 -45.03 2.01 -19.49
CA LYS A 110 -45.42 2.96 -18.45
C LYS A 110 -46.93 2.98 -18.32
N ASN A 111 -47.41 2.94 -17.09
CA ASN A 111 -48.81 3.12 -16.82
C ASN A 111 -49.11 4.62 -16.87
N VAL A 112 -49.74 5.06 -17.96
CA VAL A 112 -50.16 6.45 -18.17
C VAL A 112 -51.67 6.63 -18.01
N SER A 113 -52.36 5.62 -17.48
CA SER A 113 -53.82 5.64 -17.32
C SER A 113 -54.23 6.78 -16.38
N GLY A 114 -55.04 7.70 -16.89
CA GLY A 114 -55.54 8.86 -16.14
C GLY A 114 -54.62 10.08 -16.15
N MET A 115 -53.51 10.06 -16.88
CA MET A 115 -52.63 11.21 -17.06
C MET A 115 -53.02 12.01 -18.32
N THR A 116 -52.86 13.32 -18.23
CA THR A 116 -52.96 14.25 -19.38
C THR A 116 -51.70 14.18 -20.25
N GLU A 117 -51.78 14.65 -21.50
CA GLU A 117 -50.62 14.69 -22.40
C GLU A 117 -49.46 15.53 -21.84
N ASP A 118 -49.78 16.66 -21.18
CA ASP A 118 -48.79 17.52 -20.55
C ASP A 118 -48.09 16.84 -19.37
N GLU A 119 -48.81 16.05 -18.57
CA GLU A 119 -48.22 15.27 -17.47
C GLU A 119 -47.29 14.18 -17.98
N ILE A 120 -47.68 13.47 -19.05
CA ILE A 120 -46.85 12.45 -19.69
C ILE A 120 -45.55 13.08 -20.21
N LYS A 121 -45.66 14.23 -20.88
CA LYS A 121 -44.50 14.96 -21.40
C LYS A 121 -43.58 15.46 -20.28
N ASN A 122 -44.14 16.07 -19.24
CA ASN A 122 -43.37 16.55 -18.09
C ASN A 122 -42.64 15.41 -17.37
N GLN A 123 -43.31 14.26 -17.18
CA GLN A 123 -42.68 13.07 -16.61
C GLN A 123 -41.49 12.64 -17.48
N ARG A 124 -41.66 12.64 -18.80
CA ARG A 124 -40.62 12.20 -19.72
C ARG A 124 -39.42 13.14 -19.76
N ASP A 125 -39.66 14.45 -19.77
CA ASP A 125 -38.61 15.48 -19.67
C ASP A 125 -37.80 15.33 -18.37
N GLU A 126 -38.46 14.99 -17.27
CA GLU A 126 -37.81 14.78 -15.97
C GLU A 126 -36.92 13.53 -15.98
N GLU A 127 -37.34 12.44 -16.61
CA GLU A 127 -36.53 11.22 -16.76
C GLU A 127 -35.27 11.47 -17.59
N ILE A 128 -35.41 12.20 -18.70
CA ILE A 128 -34.28 12.58 -19.55
C ILE A 128 -33.30 13.44 -18.76
N ARG A 129 -33.81 14.42 -18.01
CA ARG A 129 -33.00 15.29 -17.17
C ARG A 129 -32.29 14.50 -16.07
N SER A 130 -33.00 13.61 -15.39
CA SER A 130 -32.46 12.75 -14.33
C SER A 130 -31.34 11.84 -14.85
N ALA A 131 -31.57 11.15 -15.98
CA ALA A 131 -30.56 10.32 -16.62
C ALA A 131 -29.32 11.12 -17.06
N ALA A 132 -29.51 12.31 -17.65
CA ALA A 132 -28.41 13.18 -18.04
C ALA A 132 -27.59 13.66 -16.82
N GLN A 133 -28.27 14.03 -15.73
CA GLN A 133 -27.61 14.45 -14.49
C GLN A 133 -26.81 13.30 -13.86
N ALA A 134 -27.41 12.12 -13.72
CA ALA A 134 -26.74 10.94 -13.18
C ALA A 134 -25.51 10.56 -14.03
N HIS A 135 -25.66 10.56 -15.36
CA HIS A 135 -24.57 10.31 -16.31
C HIS A 135 -23.41 11.30 -16.12
N ASN A 136 -23.71 12.60 -16.11
CA ASN A 136 -22.68 13.63 -15.95
C ASN A 136 -21.98 13.54 -14.59
N LYS A 137 -22.74 13.35 -13.50
CA LYS A 137 -22.21 13.20 -12.14
C LYS A 137 -21.26 12.01 -12.05
N PHE A 138 -21.68 10.84 -12.55
CA PHE A 138 -20.86 9.63 -12.56
C PHE A 138 -19.56 9.81 -13.36
N PHE A 139 -19.64 10.27 -14.61
CA PHE A 139 -18.45 10.38 -15.45
C PHE A 139 -17.51 11.53 -15.07
N GLN A 140 -18.05 12.61 -14.50
CA GLN A 140 -17.23 13.67 -13.91
C GLN A 140 -16.43 13.11 -12.73
N PHE A 141 -17.08 12.39 -11.82
CA PHE A 141 -16.41 11.77 -10.68
C PHE A 141 -15.32 10.79 -11.15
N TYR A 142 -15.67 9.84 -12.02
CA TYR A 142 -14.73 8.88 -12.59
C TYR A 142 -13.52 9.57 -13.22
N ARG A 143 -13.71 10.60 -14.06
CA ARG A 143 -12.60 11.31 -14.71
C ARG A 143 -11.61 11.90 -13.71
N THR A 144 -12.10 12.43 -12.59
CA THR A 144 -11.25 13.02 -11.55
C THR A 144 -10.60 12.00 -10.63
N LYS A 145 -11.15 10.78 -10.52
CA LYS A 145 -10.69 9.74 -9.60
C LYS A 145 -10.09 8.51 -10.28
N LYS A 146 -9.97 8.50 -11.60
CA LYS A 146 -9.47 7.38 -12.41
C LYS A 146 -8.16 6.76 -11.91
N ILE A 147 -7.24 7.57 -11.36
CA ILE A 147 -5.96 7.09 -10.82
C ILE A 147 -6.07 6.12 -9.64
N TYR A 148 -7.19 6.13 -8.93
CA TYR A 148 -7.43 5.25 -7.77
C TYR A 148 -8.03 3.90 -8.15
N LEU A 149 -8.44 3.73 -9.41
CA LEU A 149 -9.11 2.53 -9.90
C LEU A 149 -8.13 1.60 -10.60
N ASP A 150 -8.45 0.32 -10.62
CA ASP A 150 -7.70 -0.62 -11.41
C ASP A 150 -7.95 -0.41 -12.92
N LYS A 151 -7.11 -1.04 -13.75
CA LYS A 151 -7.21 -0.91 -15.20
C LYS A 151 -8.49 -1.57 -15.75
N LYS A 152 -8.92 -2.69 -15.16
CA LYS A 152 -10.06 -3.49 -15.62
C LYS A 152 -11.38 -2.74 -15.40
N ALA A 153 -11.59 -2.15 -14.23
CA ALA A 153 -12.68 -1.26 -13.91
C ALA A 153 -12.68 -0.04 -14.83
N CYS A 154 -11.53 0.57 -15.11
CA CYS A 154 -11.46 1.68 -16.07
C CYS A 154 -11.96 1.27 -17.47
N GLU A 155 -11.53 0.11 -17.97
CA GLU A 155 -11.96 -0.41 -19.28
C GLU A 155 -13.48 -0.68 -19.31
N LEU A 156 -14.04 -1.25 -18.24
CA LEU A 156 -15.48 -1.46 -18.09
C LEU A 156 -16.27 -0.15 -18.05
N ILE A 157 -15.79 0.84 -17.29
CA ILE A 157 -16.42 2.17 -17.20
C ILE A 157 -16.40 2.87 -18.56
N ASP A 158 -15.27 2.81 -19.28
CA ASP A 158 -15.14 3.42 -20.60
C ASP A 158 -16.08 2.74 -21.62
N LYS A 159 -16.31 1.43 -21.50
CA LYS A 159 -17.32 0.69 -22.28
C LYS A 159 -18.76 1.14 -21.95
N ILE A 160 -19.10 1.20 -20.66
CA ILE A 160 -20.43 1.63 -20.20
C ILE A 160 -20.73 3.05 -20.67
N LYS A 161 -19.74 3.95 -20.63
CA LYS A 161 -19.88 5.32 -21.14
C LYS A 161 -20.42 5.37 -22.55
N GLN A 162 -19.83 4.58 -23.44
CA GLN A 162 -20.26 4.54 -24.84
C GLN A 162 -21.71 4.05 -24.92
N GLN A 163 -22.02 2.97 -24.21
CA GLN A 163 -23.35 2.35 -24.25
C GLN A 163 -24.44 3.24 -23.66
N THR A 164 -24.18 3.91 -22.54
CA THR A 164 -25.14 4.84 -21.93
C THR A 164 -25.35 6.07 -22.80
N SER A 165 -24.29 6.57 -23.45
CA SER A 165 -24.39 7.68 -24.40
C SER A 165 -25.22 7.30 -25.63
N ASP A 166 -25.01 6.10 -26.18
CA ASP A 166 -25.76 5.60 -27.32
C ASP A 166 -27.25 5.41 -26.96
N ALA A 167 -27.52 4.77 -25.81
CA ALA A 167 -28.88 4.58 -25.31
C ALA A 167 -29.60 5.91 -25.03
N PHE A 168 -28.90 6.89 -24.45
CA PHE A 168 -29.45 8.22 -24.20
C PHE A 168 -29.76 8.97 -25.50
N THR A 169 -28.85 8.91 -26.48
CA THR A 169 -29.05 9.54 -27.80
C THR A 169 -30.26 8.92 -28.50
N GLU A 170 -30.38 7.60 -28.50
CA GLU A 170 -31.52 6.89 -29.10
C GLU A 170 -32.84 7.24 -28.39
N ALA A 171 -32.84 7.32 -27.06
CA ALA A 171 -34.03 7.67 -26.28
C ALA A 171 -34.52 9.11 -26.52
N THR A 172 -33.60 10.05 -26.72
CA THR A 172 -33.90 11.49 -26.90
C THR A 172 -34.11 11.89 -28.36
N PHE A 173 -33.46 11.21 -29.31
CA PHE A 173 -33.64 11.43 -30.74
C PHE A 173 -35.11 11.21 -31.15
N ARG A 174 -35.74 10.15 -30.64
CA ARG A 174 -37.15 9.85 -30.94
C ARG A 174 -38.10 10.97 -30.57
N GLU A 175 -37.90 11.60 -29.42
CA GLU A 175 -38.72 12.73 -29.00
C GLU A 175 -38.49 13.95 -29.88
N ARG A 176 -37.23 14.25 -30.18
CA ARG A 176 -36.86 15.43 -30.96
C ARG A 176 -37.42 15.40 -32.38
N PHE A 177 -37.54 14.20 -32.97
CA PHE A 177 -37.96 14.02 -34.35
C PHE A 177 -39.37 13.44 -34.53
N GLN A 178 -40.13 13.23 -33.45
CA GLN A 178 -41.51 12.72 -33.47
C GLN A 178 -41.69 11.44 -34.32
N THR A 179 -40.66 10.61 -34.42
CA THR A 179 -40.70 9.39 -35.22
C THR A 179 -41.55 8.34 -34.51
N SER A 180 -42.59 7.83 -35.18
CA SER A 180 -43.41 6.74 -34.64
C SER A 180 -42.55 5.49 -34.37
N PRO A 181 -42.80 4.76 -33.26
CA PRO A 181 -42.05 3.56 -32.94
C PRO A 181 -42.35 2.48 -33.98
N ASP A 182 -41.38 2.17 -34.82
CA ASP A 182 -41.41 0.97 -35.67
C ASP A 182 -40.86 -0.25 -34.90
N LYS A 183 -41.08 -1.45 -35.42
CA LYS A 183 -40.63 -2.69 -34.78
C LYS A 183 -39.10 -2.76 -34.65
N TYR A 184 -38.38 -2.06 -35.52
CA TYR A 184 -36.93 -2.00 -35.55
C TYR A 184 -36.38 -1.17 -34.37
N THR A 185 -36.93 0.01 -34.16
CA THR A 185 -36.60 0.90 -33.03
C THR A 185 -36.96 0.26 -31.69
N PHE A 186 -38.07 -0.46 -31.57
CA PHE A 186 -38.37 -1.21 -30.36
C PHE A 186 -37.28 -2.24 -30.01
N ASN A 187 -36.84 -3.04 -30.99
CA ASN A 187 -35.81 -4.05 -30.80
C ASN A 187 -34.46 -3.43 -30.42
N LEU A 188 -34.07 -2.32 -31.08
CA LEU A 188 -32.86 -1.57 -30.75
C LEU A 188 -32.85 -1.05 -29.31
N ALA A 189 -33.96 -0.47 -28.84
CA ALA A 189 -34.06 0.03 -27.47
C ALA A 189 -33.97 -1.11 -26.44
N LYS A 190 -34.59 -2.26 -26.76
CA LYS A 190 -34.51 -3.46 -25.94
C LYS A 190 -33.07 -4.00 -25.86
N GLU A 191 -32.39 -4.11 -27.00
CA GLU A 191 -30.98 -4.56 -27.05
C GLU A 191 -30.04 -3.60 -26.32
N ALA A 192 -30.23 -2.29 -26.47
CA ALA A 192 -29.45 -1.29 -25.76
C ALA A 192 -29.64 -1.41 -24.25
N ARG A 193 -30.88 -1.59 -23.79
CA ARG A 193 -31.20 -1.83 -22.38
C ARG A 193 -30.52 -3.09 -21.85
N GLU A 194 -30.66 -4.22 -22.55
CA GLU A 194 -30.07 -5.50 -22.13
C GLU A 194 -28.54 -5.42 -22.05
N LYS A 195 -27.89 -4.72 -22.99
CA LYS A 195 -26.44 -4.48 -22.97
C LYS A 195 -26.03 -3.62 -21.78
N VAL A 196 -26.72 -2.50 -21.56
CA VAL A 196 -26.46 -1.59 -20.44
C VAL A 196 -26.65 -2.31 -19.10
N GLU A 197 -27.73 -3.06 -18.93
CA GLU A 197 -28.02 -3.81 -17.71
C GLU A 197 -26.95 -4.86 -17.43
N LYS A 198 -26.57 -5.66 -18.43
CA LYS A 198 -25.53 -6.68 -18.29
C LYS A 198 -24.17 -6.07 -17.92
N ASP A 199 -23.74 -5.05 -18.64
CA ASP A 199 -22.40 -4.47 -18.45
C ASP A 199 -22.31 -3.64 -17.17
N ILE A 200 -23.39 -2.96 -16.77
CA ILE A 200 -23.48 -2.29 -15.46
C ILE A 200 -23.36 -3.33 -14.34
N ASN A 201 -24.12 -4.43 -14.38
CA ASN A 201 -24.07 -5.45 -13.34
C ASN A 201 -22.66 -6.07 -13.22
N ALA A 202 -22.00 -6.35 -14.35
CA ALA A 202 -20.64 -6.86 -14.36
C ALA A 202 -19.61 -5.90 -13.73
N LEU A 203 -19.79 -4.59 -13.93
CA LEU A 203 -18.94 -3.59 -13.28
C LEU A 203 -19.30 -3.43 -11.79
N LEU A 204 -20.57 -3.50 -11.38
CA LEU A 204 -20.95 -3.51 -9.96
C LEU A 204 -20.28 -4.69 -9.23
N GLU A 205 -20.35 -5.90 -9.78
CA GLU A 205 -19.65 -7.08 -9.25
C GLU A 205 -18.13 -6.85 -9.15
N THR A 206 -17.53 -6.28 -10.20
CA THR A 206 -16.09 -5.97 -10.19
C THR A 206 -15.72 -4.96 -9.10
N LEU A 207 -16.52 -3.91 -8.91
CA LEU A 207 -16.28 -2.90 -7.87
C LEU A 207 -16.49 -3.49 -6.46
N GLU A 208 -17.47 -4.37 -6.29
CA GLU A 208 -17.68 -5.09 -5.02
C GLU A 208 -16.49 -5.98 -4.68
N ASP A 209 -15.98 -6.73 -5.64
CA ASP A 209 -14.81 -7.58 -5.45
C ASP A 209 -13.57 -6.76 -5.13
N GLU A 210 -13.33 -5.65 -5.83
CA GLU A 210 -12.25 -4.71 -5.50
C GLU A 210 -12.40 -4.14 -4.09
N PHE A 211 -13.61 -3.76 -3.70
CA PHE A 211 -13.88 -3.25 -2.37
C PHE A 211 -13.61 -4.31 -1.29
N ARG A 212 -14.09 -5.54 -1.48
CA ARG A 212 -13.86 -6.69 -0.59
C ARG A 212 -12.36 -6.98 -0.43
N LEU A 213 -11.60 -6.95 -1.53
CA LEU A 213 -10.16 -7.12 -1.50
C LEU A 213 -9.45 -6.03 -0.67
N ILE A 214 -9.88 -4.78 -0.78
CA ILE A 214 -9.28 -3.66 -0.03
C ILE A 214 -9.55 -3.77 1.47
N ILE A 215 -10.75 -4.18 1.87
CA ILE A 215 -11.12 -4.36 3.29
C ILE A 215 -10.62 -5.69 3.87
N GLY A 216 -10.00 -6.56 3.06
CA GLY A 216 -9.43 -7.83 3.49
C GLY A 216 -10.45 -8.96 3.63
N ASN A 217 -11.64 -8.83 3.06
CA ASN A 217 -12.63 -9.90 3.01
C ASN A 217 -12.40 -10.69 1.71
N LYS A 218 -11.93 -11.93 1.83
CA LYS A 218 -11.69 -12.85 0.71
C LYS A 218 -12.88 -13.74 0.47
#